data_AF-A0A3N5FZX1-F1
#
_entry.id   AF-A0A3N5FZX1-F1
#
_cell.length_a   1.000
_cell.length_b   1.000
_cell.length_c   1.000
_cell.angle_alpha   90.00
_cell.angle_beta   90.00
_cell.angle_gamma   90.00
#
_symmetry.space_group_name_H-M   'P 1'
#
loop_
_entity.id
_entity.type
_entity.pdbx_description
1 polymer ?
#
loop_
_entity_poly.entity_id
_entity_poly.type
_entity_poly.pdbx_seq_one_letter_code
_entity_poly.pdbx_strand_id
1 'polypeptide(L)'
;MKDKLWSERIKFFLSGMLVATGILFLAGADTLSPPPPNYGRFQISSWATSFGNNSGGVGAFVVDTITGETKTVYSRIYGAPDEGKLIKNDLKKPFISID
;
A
#
# COMPACT_ATOMS: atom_id res chain seq x y z
N MET A 1 -20.09 -41.00 47.10
CA MET A 1 -19.68 -41.56 45.79
C MET A 1 -20.09 -40.66 44.62
N LYS A 2 -21.32 -40.11 44.61
CA LYS A 2 -21.82 -39.16 43.60
C LYS A 2 -20.96 -37.89 43.45
N ASP A 3 -20.54 -37.28 44.56
CA ASP A 3 -19.81 -35.99 44.51
C ASP A 3 -18.41 -36.12 43.90
N LYS A 4 -17.77 -37.27 44.13
CA LYS A 4 -16.47 -37.59 43.54
C LYS A 4 -16.56 -37.74 42.02
N LEU A 5 -17.62 -38.40 41.53
CA LEU A 5 -17.85 -38.60 40.11
C LEU A 5 -18.21 -37.29 39.38
N TRP A 6 -18.91 -36.39 40.07
CA TRP A 6 -19.25 -35.07 39.54
C TRP A 6 -18.02 -34.14 39.43
N SER A 7 -17.13 -34.18 40.43
CA SER A 7 -15.87 -33.44 40.41
C SER A 7 -14.96 -33.84 39.24
N GLU A 8 -14.85 -35.14 38.94
CA GLU A 8 -14.02 -35.59 37.82
C GLU A 8 -14.58 -35.15 36.46
N ARG A 9 -15.90 -35.20 36.28
CA ARG A 9 -16.54 -34.73 35.04
C ARG A 9 -16.29 -33.25 34.77
N ILE A 10 -16.32 -32.41 35.81
CA ILE A 10 -16.00 -30.98 35.70
C ILE A 10 -14.53 -30.76 35.36
N LYS A 11 -13.61 -31.52 35.95
CA LYS A 11 -12.19 -31.43 35.61
C LYS A 11 -11.96 -31.74 34.13
N PHE A 12 -12.53 -32.83 33.62
CA PHE A 12 -12.40 -33.18 32.20
C PHE A 12 -13.03 -32.14 31.27
N PHE A 13 -14.19 -31.58 31.65
CA PHE A 13 -14.82 -30.50 30.89
C PHE A 13 -13.94 -29.25 30.83
N LEU A 14 -13.38 -28.81 31.96
CA LEU A 14 -12.48 -27.66 32.02
C LEU A 14 -11.18 -27.91 31.27
N SER A 15 -10.61 -29.11 31.35
CA SER A 15 -9.44 -29.51 30.55
C SER A 15 -9.73 -29.45 29.05
N GLY A 16 -10.88 -29.94 28.60
CA GLY A 16 -11.32 -29.85 27.20
C GLY A 16 -11.50 -28.40 26.74
N MET A 17 -12.09 -27.55 27.57
CA MET A 17 -12.26 -26.12 27.28
C MET A 17 -10.91 -25.42 27.12
N LEU A 18 -9.94 -25.74 27.98
CA LEU A 18 -8.61 -25.15 27.94
C LEU A 18 -7.84 -25.55 26.67
N VAL A 19 -7.95 -26.82 26.25
CA VAL A 19 -7.38 -27.31 24.98
C VAL A 19 -8.03 -26.63 23.79
N ALA A 20 -9.37 -26.53 23.74
CA ALA A 20 -10.08 -25.86 22.66
C ALA A 20 -9.70 -24.38 22.55
N THR A 21 -9.57 -23.69 23.68
CA THR A 21 -9.12 -22.29 23.73
C THR A 21 -7.68 -22.17 23.24
N GLY A 22 -6.79 -23.09 23.63
CA GLY A 22 -5.41 -23.14 23.15
C GLY A 22 -5.31 -23.32 21.63
N ILE A 23 -6.14 -24.19 21.05
CA ILE A 23 -6.22 -24.39 19.60
C ILE A 23 -6.72 -23.11 18.91
N LEU A 24 -7.74 -22.43 19.46
CA LEU A 24 -8.26 -21.19 18.90
C LEU A 24 -7.23 -20.04 18.98
N PHE A 25 -6.45 -19.96 20.06
CA PHE A 25 -5.34 -19.01 20.17
C PHE A 25 -4.24 -19.28 19.15
N LEU A 26 -3.88 -20.55 18.94
CA LEU A 26 -2.86 -20.94 17.96
C LEU A 26 -3.35 -20.78 16.51
N ALA A 27 -4.63 -21.05 16.25
CA ALA A 27 -5.25 -20.89 14.92
C ALA A 27 -5.55 -19.42 14.58
N GLY A 28 -5.73 -18.56 15.58
CA GLY A 28 -5.97 -17.13 15.41
C GLY A 28 -4.69 -16.27 15.41
N ALA A 29 -3.52 -16.86 15.65
CA ALA A 29 -2.22 -16.17 15.66
C ALA A 29 -1.64 -16.00 14.24
N ASP A 30 -2.46 -15.54 13.29
CA ASP A 30 -1.95 -14.95 12.05
C ASP A 30 -2.46 -13.52 11.88
N THR A 31 -2.06 -12.67 12.83
CA THR A 31 -2.06 -11.21 12.63
C THR A 31 -0.89 -10.76 11.76
N LEU A 32 -0.17 -11.71 11.13
CA LEU A 32 0.89 -11.46 10.18
C LEU A 32 0.41 -11.84 8.77
N SER A 33 -0.84 -11.51 8.44
CA SER A 33 -1.15 -11.26 7.03
C SER A 33 -0.15 -10.20 6.57
N PRO A 34 0.82 -10.51 5.68
CA PRO A 34 1.65 -9.47 5.11
C PRO A 34 0.69 -8.43 4.52
N PRO A 35 0.93 -7.11 4.73
CA PRO A 35 0.08 -6.10 4.14
C PRO A 35 -0.12 -6.46 2.66
N PRO A 36 -1.37 -6.41 2.15
CA PRO A 36 -1.67 -6.86 0.80
C PRO A 36 -0.62 -6.26 -0.13
N PRO A 37 -0.02 -7.07 -1.02
CA PRO A 37 1.09 -6.61 -1.81
C PRO A 37 0.72 -5.31 -2.51
N ASN A 38 1.49 -4.25 -2.27
CA ASN A 38 1.20 -2.90 -2.76
C ASN A 38 1.49 -2.77 -4.27
N TYR A 39 1.30 -3.85 -5.03
CA TYR A 39 1.47 -3.88 -6.48
C TYR A 39 0.37 -3.04 -7.12
N GLY A 40 0.77 -2.10 -7.99
CA GLY A 40 -0.17 -1.26 -8.73
C GLY A 40 -0.73 -0.05 -7.97
N ARG A 41 -0.34 0.17 -6.71
CA ARG A 41 -0.71 1.41 -5.99
C ARG A 41 -0.13 2.64 -6.66
N PHE A 42 1.15 2.60 -7.02
CA PHE A 42 1.81 3.70 -7.71
C PHE A 42 1.96 3.37 -9.18
N GLN A 43 1.34 4.16 -10.05
CA GLN A 43 1.45 4.04 -11.50
C GLN A 43 2.23 5.23 -12.06
N ILE A 44 3.18 4.97 -12.95
CA ILE A 44 3.93 6.00 -13.67
C ILE A 44 3.32 6.13 -15.06
N SER A 45 3.09 7.35 -15.52
CA SER A 45 2.67 7.64 -16.88
C SER A 45 3.44 8.83 -17.44
N SER A 46 3.58 8.85 -18.75
CA SER A 46 4.22 9.93 -19.50
C SER A 46 3.25 10.55 -20.50
N TRP A 47 3.50 11.80 -20.83
CA TRP A 47 2.75 12.54 -21.84
C TRP A 47 3.72 13.35 -22.71
N ALA A 48 3.28 13.63 -23.93
CA ALA A 48 3.96 14.50 -24.87
C ALA A 48 2.92 15.25 -25.70
N THR A 49 3.22 16.52 -26.00
CA THR A 49 2.39 17.36 -26.86
C THR A 49 3.28 18.28 -27.70
N SER A 50 2.79 18.69 -28.87
CA SER A 50 3.45 19.65 -29.75
C SER A 50 2.60 20.92 -29.83
N PHE A 51 3.26 22.08 -29.76
CA PHE A 51 2.64 23.40 -29.90
C PHE A 51 2.94 24.05 -31.26
N GLY A 52 3.66 23.36 -32.14
CA GLY A 52 4.15 23.84 -33.42
C GLY A 52 5.30 23.00 -33.95
N ASN A 53 5.86 23.39 -35.10
CA ASN A 53 6.88 22.58 -35.79
C ASN A 53 8.14 22.32 -34.95
N ASN A 54 8.52 23.25 -34.07
CA ASN A 54 9.73 23.17 -33.23
C ASN A 54 9.44 23.40 -31.73
N SER A 55 8.18 23.30 -31.31
CA SER A 55 7.78 23.57 -29.92
C SER A 55 6.85 22.50 -29.38
N GLY A 56 6.89 22.29 -28.07
CA GLY A 56 6.12 21.25 -27.42
C GLY A 56 6.43 21.09 -25.93
N GLY A 57 5.81 20.09 -25.34
CA GLY A 57 5.98 19.75 -23.94
C GLY A 57 6.05 18.24 -23.76
N VAL A 58 6.88 17.82 -22.82
CA VAL A 58 6.98 16.42 -22.39
C VAL A 58 6.94 16.37 -20.88
N GLY A 59 6.39 15.29 -20.32
CA GLY A 59 6.35 15.11 -18.88
C GLY A 59 6.08 13.69 -18.45
N ALA A 60 6.26 13.46 -17.16
CA ALA A 60 5.91 12.23 -16.47
C ALA A 60 5.36 12.55 -15.08
N PHE A 61 4.43 11.72 -14.62
CA PHE A 61 3.80 11.83 -13.32
C PHE A 61 3.59 10.45 -12.70
N VAL A 62 3.46 10.43 -11.38
CA VAL A 62 3.09 9.26 -10.58
C VAL A 62 1.67 9.47 -10.06
N VAL A 63 0.85 8.43 -10.11
CA VAL A 63 -0.50 8.41 -9.53
C VAL A 63 -0.53 7.41 -8.38
N ASP A 64 -1.04 7.82 -7.22
CA ASP A 64 -1.49 6.90 -6.17
C ASP A 64 -2.92 6.47 -6.51
N THR A 65 -3.10 5.24 -6.98
CA THR A 65 -4.38 4.70 -7.43
C THR A 65 -5.40 4.49 -6.30
N ILE A 66 -4.96 4.55 -5.03
CA ILE A 66 -5.84 4.48 -3.86
C ILE A 66 -6.43 5.86 -3.53
N THR A 67 -5.61 6.90 -3.55
CA THR A 67 -6.04 8.27 -3.19
C THR A 67 -6.50 9.08 -4.40
N GLY A 68 -6.12 8.69 -5.61
CA GLY A 68 -6.29 9.46 -6.84
C GLY A 68 -5.30 10.64 -6.96
N GLU A 69 -4.39 10.81 -5.99
CA GLU A 69 -3.43 11.89 -6.00
C GLU A 69 -2.40 11.70 -7.13
N THR A 70 -2.07 12.78 -7.82
CA THR A 70 -1.12 12.79 -8.93
C THR A 70 0.01 13.76 -8.65
N LYS A 71 1.24 13.32 -8.85
CA LYS A 71 2.45 14.14 -8.63
C LYS A 71 3.34 14.16 -9.85
N THR A 72 3.74 15.35 -10.27
CA THR A 72 4.61 15.53 -11.44
C THR A 72 6.04 15.18 -11.06
N VAL A 73 6.68 14.29 -11.81
CA VAL A 73 8.07 13.88 -11.52
C VAL A 73 9.05 14.46 -12.53
N TYR A 74 8.55 14.73 -13.74
CA TYR A 74 9.30 15.40 -14.77
C TYR A 74 8.36 16.25 -15.62
N SER A 75 8.77 17.47 -15.95
CA SER A 75 8.13 18.25 -17.01
C SER A 75 9.13 19.18 -17.66
N ARG A 76 9.07 19.28 -18.99
CA ARG A 76 9.89 20.18 -19.79
C ARG A 76 9.05 20.73 -20.93
N ILE A 77 9.07 22.05 -21.07
CA ILE A 77 8.55 22.79 -22.23
C ILE A 77 9.75 23.23 -23.07
N TYR A 78 9.64 23.13 -24.40
CA TYR A 78 10.66 23.56 -25.37
C TYR A 78 10.02 24.36 -26.51
N GLY A 79 10.79 25.25 -27.13
CA GLY A 79 10.35 26.07 -28.27
C GLY A 79 9.37 27.19 -27.92
N ALA A 80 9.29 27.64 -26.67
CA ALA A 80 8.42 28.73 -26.20
C ALA A 80 9.22 29.87 -25.56
N PRO A 81 8.77 31.13 -25.58
CA PRO A 81 9.39 32.19 -24.78
C PRO A 81 9.29 31.78 -23.29
N ASP A 82 10.39 31.85 -22.54
CA ASP A 82 10.60 31.22 -21.21
C ASP A 82 10.88 29.69 -21.23
N GLU A 83 11.59 29.20 -22.26
CA GLU A 83 12.25 27.89 -22.22
C GLU A 83 13.04 27.73 -20.92
N GLY A 84 12.60 26.86 -20.00
CA GLY A 84 13.45 26.60 -18.84
C GLY A 84 12.80 26.07 -17.58
N LYS A 85 11.47 26.04 -17.46
CA LYS A 85 10.87 25.44 -16.25
C LYS A 85 10.90 23.91 -16.32
N LEU A 86 12.10 23.38 -16.10
CA LEU A 86 12.34 21.98 -15.85
C LEU A 86 11.86 21.65 -14.44
N ILE A 87 10.76 20.93 -14.34
CA ILE A 87 10.38 20.28 -13.08
C ILE A 87 11.05 18.92 -13.09
N LYS A 88 11.88 18.64 -12.08
CA LYS A 88 12.52 17.34 -11.90
C LYS A 88 12.50 16.98 -10.42
N ASN A 89 11.64 16.03 -10.07
CA ASN A 89 11.59 15.47 -8.73
C ASN A 89 12.34 14.13 -8.67
N ASP A 90 12.84 13.80 -7.48
CA ASP A 90 13.56 12.56 -7.24
C ASP A 90 12.58 11.44 -6.91
N LEU A 91 12.46 10.46 -7.81
CA LEU A 91 11.64 9.26 -7.64
C LEU A 91 12.13 8.34 -6.50
N LYS A 92 13.31 8.58 -5.94
CA LYS A 92 13.80 7.86 -4.75
C LYS A 92 13.12 8.33 -3.45
N LYS A 93 12.34 9.40 -3.50
CA LYS A 93 11.59 9.92 -2.36
C LYS A 93 10.24 9.23 -2.20
N PRO A 94 9.71 9.11 -0.97
CA PRO A 94 8.32 8.72 -0.75
C PRO A 94 7.34 9.60 -1.54
N PHE A 95 6.22 9.03 -2.01
CA PHE A 95 5.21 9.77 -2.79
C PHE A 95 4.75 11.08 -2.10
N ILE A 96 4.58 11.05 -0.78
CA ILE A 96 4.16 12.24 -0.01
C ILE A 96 5.17 13.40 -0.08
N SER A 97 6.44 13.15 -0.39
CA SER A 97 7.50 14.17 -0.46
C SER A 97 7.97 14.49 -1.88
N ILE A 98 7.23 14.06 -2.89
CA ILE A 98 7.32 14.59 -4.25
C ILE A 98 6.50 15.89 -4.29
N ASP A 99 7.08 16.95 -4.84
CA ASP A 99 6.43 18.28 -4.97
C ASP A 99 5.59 18.41 -6.25
#